data_AF-A0A7K4AJS8-F1
#
_entry.id   AF-A0A7K4AJS8-F1
#
_cell.length_a   1.000
_cell.length_b   1.000
_cell.length_c   1.000
_cell.angle_alpha   90.00
_cell.angle_beta   90.00
_cell.angle_gamma   90.00
#
_symmetry.space_group_name_H-M   'P 1'
#
loop_
_entity.id
_entity.type
_entity.pdbx_description
1 polymer ?
#
loop_
_entity_poly.entity_id
_entity_poly.type
_entity_poly.pdbx_seq_one_letter_code
_entity_poly.pdbx_strand_id
1 'polypeptide(L)'
;MEFELHPAIIIESRAFAILVAPLQMLIESLNDHLGIDRYQVLYICGNYSRILSRLDRRFRDLEVRRAFTVFQLLTVLEESHHTLMILEHDPLLYEGAGEMVEYASMAMREAAKGSILLLYSPTSDPYLEKMMTYADRVFCFAEGPCAAPRLSAKNNRKTQASSTGQTTLESF
;
A
#
# COMPACT_ATOMS: atom_id res chain seq x y z
N MET A 1 4.67 -16.18 -4.74
CA MET A 1 4.98 -14.90 -5.41
C MET A 1 4.91 -13.81 -4.34
N GLU A 2 5.78 -12.81 -4.37
CA GLU A 2 5.74 -11.71 -3.40
C GLU A 2 5.24 -10.45 -4.09
N PHE A 3 4.47 -9.62 -3.39
CA PHE A 3 4.00 -8.33 -3.85
C PHE A 3 4.78 -7.23 -3.13
N GLU A 4 5.68 -6.58 -3.87
CA GLU A 4 6.49 -5.47 -3.36
C GLU A 4 5.81 -4.15 -3.71
N LEU A 5 4.99 -3.62 -2.81
CA LEU A 5 4.32 -2.34 -3.05
C LEU A 5 5.31 -1.15 -2.99
N HIS A 6 6.24 -1.21 -2.04
CA HIS A 6 7.28 -0.22 -1.79
C HIS A 6 8.51 -0.98 -1.26
N PRO A 7 9.76 -0.47 -1.35
CA PRO A 7 10.92 -1.16 -0.78
C PRO A 7 10.82 -1.51 0.72
N ALA A 8 9.92 -0.84 1.44
CA ALA A 8 9.62 -1.09 2.85
C ALA A 8 8.36 -1.95 3.09
N ILE A 9 7.61 -2.29 2.03
CA ILE A 9 6.33 -3.00 2.06
C ILE A 9 6.42 -4.17 1.09
N ILE A 10 6.87 -5.31 1.61
CA ILE A 10 6.89 -6.59 0.90
C ILE A 10 5.85 -7.49 1.56
N ILE A 11 4.87 -7.89 0.76
CA ILE A 11 3.78 -8.78 1.18
C ILE A 11 4.01 -10.14 0.55
N GLU A 12 4.10 -11.15 1.40
CA GLU A 12 4.33 -12.52 0.97
C GLU A 12 3.11 -13.07 0.22
N SER A 13 3.35 -14.12 -0.57
CA SER A 13 2.26 -14.88 -1.17
C SER A 13 1.36 -15.39 -0.06
N ARG A 14 0.04 -15.33 -0.29
CA ARG A 14 -0.95 -15.92 0.61
C ARG A 14 -0.98 -15.27 2.00
N ALA A 15 -0.91 -13.94 2.04
CA ALA A 15 -0.87 -13.16 3.27
C ALA A 15 -1.94 -12.08 3.27
N PHE A 16 -2.52 -11.84 4.45
CA PHE A 16 -3.39 -10.72 4.75
C PHE A 16 -2.57 -9.60 5.40
N ALA A 17 -2.40 -8.48 4.69
CA ALA A 17 -1.69 -7.31 5.15
C ALA A 17 -2.61 -6.11 5.31
N ILE A 18 -2.36 -5.30 6.34
CA ILE A 18 -2.99 -3.99 6.54
C ILE A 18 -1.96 -2.89 6.36
N LEU A 19 -2.31 -1.87 5.59
CA LEU A 19 -1.52 -0.66 5.41
C LEU A 19 -2.30 0.57 5.89
N VAL A 20 -1.76 1.22 6.93
CA VAL A 20 -2.19 2.54 7.38
C VAL A 20 -1.16 3.57 6.93
N ALA A 21 -1.49 4.35 5.91
CA ALA A 21 -0.53 5.30 5.32
C ALA A 21 -1.22 6.45 4.57
N PRO A 22 -0.54 7.60 4.39
CA PRO A 22 -1.07 8.70 3.59
C PRO A 22 -1.46 8.26 2.17
N LEU A 23 -2.60 8.75 1.68
CA LEU A 23 -3.16 8.38 0.37
C LEU A 23 -2.17 8.52 -0.79
N GLN A 24 -1.40 9.61 -0.77
CA GLN A 24 -0.45 9.91 -1.83
C GLN A 24 0.63 8.83 -1.95
N MET A 25 1.11 8.32 -0.82
CA MET A 25 2.11 7.25 -0.78
C MET A 25 1.60 5.97 -1.46
N LEU A 26 0.36 5.55 -1.17
CA LEU A 26 -0.20 4.36 -1.79
C LEU A 26 -0.34 4.53 -3.30
N ILE A 27 -0.86 5.68 -3.75
CA ILE A 27 -1.07 5.95 -5.18
C ILE A 27 0.26 5.91 -5.94
N GLU A 28 1.28 6.59 -5.40
CA GLU A 28 2.63 6.58 -5.99
C GLU A 28 3.20 5.17 -6.04
N SER A 29 3.11 4.43 -4.93
CA SER A 29 3.59 3.06 -4.83
C SER A 29 2.89 2.11 -5.82
N LEU A 30 1.56 2.22 -5.96
CA LEU A 30 0.80 1.39 -6.91
C LEU A 30 1.10 1.74 -8.36
N ASN A 31 1.22 3.03 -8.69
CA ASN A 31 1.44 3.48 -10.07
C ASN A 31 2.88 3.30 -10.56
N ASP A 32 3.85 3.34 -9.64
CA ASP A 32 5.26 3.09 -9.92
C ASP A 32 5.63 1.60 -9.88
N HIS A 33 4.72 0.72 -9.43
CA HIS A 33 4.99 -0.71 -9.31
C HIS A 33 5.22 -1.36 -10.67
N LEU A 34 6.46 -1.82 -10.90
CA LEU A 34 6.83 -2.63 -12.05
C LEU A 34 6.32 -4.06 -11.85
N GLY A 35 5.34 -4.46 -12.67
CA GLY A 35 4.85 -5.84 -12.70
C GLY A 35 3.49 -6.05 -12.06
N ILE A 36 2.66 -5.01 -11.95
CA ILE A 36 1.25 -5.18 -11.56
C ILE A 36 0.49 -6.05 -12.58
N ASP A 37 0.91 -5.99 -13.85
CA ASP A 37 0.36 -6.75 -14.98
C ASP A 37 0.39 -8.29 -14.81
N ARG A 38 1.16 -8.82 -13.85
CA ARG A 38 1.20 -10.26 -13.57
C ARG A 38 0.07 -10.73 -12.65
N TYR A 39 -0.67 -9.81 -12.06
CA TYR A 39 -1.75 -10.10 -11.12
C TYR A 39 -3.11 -9.90 -11.80
N GLN A 40 -4.02 -10.83 -11.55
CA GLN A 40 -5.45 -10.54 -11.62
C GLN A 40 -5.79 -9.74 -10.37
N VAL A 41 -6.17 -8.47 -10.56
CA VAL A 41 -6.38 -7.52 -9.46
C VAL A 41 -7.88 -7.36 -9.23
N LEU A 42 -8.31 -7.63 -8.00
CA LEU A 42 -9.63 -7.24 -7.52
C LEU A 42 -9.50 -6.04 -6.59
N TYR A 43 -10.13 -4.94 -6.99
CA TYR A 43 -10.21 -3.74 -6.17
C TYR A 43 -11.59 -3.63 -5.54
N ILE A 44 -11.64 -3.65 -4.22
CA ILE A 44 -12.86 -3.61 -3.42
C ILE A 44 -12.91 -2.26 -2.71
N CYS A 45 -14.03 -1.53 -2.84
CA CYS A 45 -14.21 -0.26 -2.15
C CYS A 45 -15.63 -0.09 -1.61
N GLY A 46 -15.75 0.81 -0.64
CA GLY A 46 -17.01 1.20 -0.03
C GLY A 46 -17.87 2.13 -0.90
N ASN A 47 -18.59 3.02 -0.22
CA ASN A 47 -19.41 4.06 -0.86
C ASN A 47 -18.58 4.97 -1.75
N TYR A 48 -17.41 5.36 -1.26
CA TYR A 48 -16.50 6.26 -1.94
C TYR A 48 -15.14 5.61 -2.04
N SER A 49 -14.49 5.78 -3.19
CA SER A 49 -13.09 5.42 -3.35
C SER A 49 -12.28 6.66 -3.67
N ARG A 50 -11.19 6.86 -2.92
CA ARG A 50 -10.24 7.95 -3.16
C ARG A 50 -9.09 7.54 -4.07
N ILE A 51 -8.87 6.23 -4.23
CA ILE A 51 -7.74 5.66 -4.97
C ILE A 51 -8.13 5.32 -6.39
N LEU A 52 -9.32 4.73 -6.60
CA LEU A 52 -9.71 4.13 -7.89
C LEU A 52 -9.57 5.09 -9.08
N SER A 53 -9.96 6.36 -8.90
CA SER A 53 -9.88 7.39 -9.95
C SER A 53 -8.45 7.84 -10.29
N ARG A 54 -7.47 7.43 -9.49
CA ARG A 54 -6.05 7.83 -9.58
C ARG A 54 -5.13 6.66 -9.95
N LEU A 55 -5.67 5.47 -10.15
CA LEU A 55 -4.91 4.31 -10.64
C LEU A 55 -4.57 4.50 -12.12
N ASP A 56 -3.34 4.16 -12.50
CA ASP A 56 -2.89 4.19 -13.89
C ASP A 56 -3.63 3.13 -14.74
N ARG A 57 -3.67 3.33 -16.06
CA ARG A 57 -4.26 2.39 -17.03
C ARG A 57 -3.42 1.12 -17.24
N ARG A 58 -2.29 0.98 -16.54
CA ARG A 58 -1.43 -0.22 -16.58
C ARG A 58 -2.11 -1.42 -15.92
N PHE A 59 -3.07 -1.19 -15.04
CA PHE A 59 -3.94 -2.22 -14.48
C PHE A 59 -4.85 -2.82 -15.58
N ARG A 60 -4.31 -3.78 -16.36
CA ARG A 60 -5.03 -4.40 -17.49
C ARG A 60 -6.13 -5.36 -17.02
N ASP A 61 -5.83 -6.17 -16.00
CA ASP A 61 -6.74 -7.17 -15.44
C ASP A 61 -7.27 -6.70 -14.08
N LEU A 62 -7.94 -5.54 -14.08
CA LEU A 62 -8.54 -4.93 -12.89
C LEU A 62 -10.06 -5.10 -12.90
N GLU A 63 -10.56 -5.86 -11.92
CA GLU A 63 -11.97 -5.92 -11.58
C GLU A 63 -12.27 -5.00 -10.39
N VAL A 64 -13.39 -4.30 -10.44
CA VAL A 64 -13.83 -3.41 -9.35
C VAL A 64 -15.13 -3.91 -8.78
N ARG A 65 -15.17 -4.15 -7.48
CA ARG A 65 -16.38 -4.50 -6.73
C ARG A 65 -16.65 -3.46 -5.64
N ARG A 66 -17.93 -3.16 -5.41
CA ARG A 66 -18.36 -2.26 -4.35
C ARG A 66 -19.15 -3.02 -3.30
N ALA A 67 -18.83 -2.77 -2.04
CA ALA A 67 -19.58 -3.27 -0.90
C ALA A 67 -20.08 -2.08 -0.09
N PHE A 68 -21.37 -2.05 0.21
CA PHE A 68 -22.01 -1.02 1.02
C PHE A 68 -22.36 -1.52 2.42
N THR A 69 -22.27 -2.83 2.64
CA THR A 69 -22.46 -3.48 3.93
C THR A 69 -21.41 -4.57 4.14
N VAL A 70 -21.13 -4.93 5.39
CA VAL A 70 -20.25 -6.05 5.73
C VAL A 70 -20.69 -7.37 5.06
N PHE A 71 -21.99 -7.61 4.90
CA PHE A 71 -22.49 -8.82 4.22
C PHE A 71 -22.12 -8.84 2.75
N GLN A 72 -22.20 -7.70 2.05
CA GLN A 72 -21.75 -7.62 0.65
C GLN A 72 -20.23 -7.81 0.54
N LEU A 73 -19.46 -7.28 1.50
CA LEU A 73 -18.02 -7.52 1.55
C LEU A 73 -17.73 -9.03 1.70
N LEU A 74 -18.41 -9.71 2.63
CA LEU A 74 -18.27 -11.16 2.82
C LEU A 74 -18.57 -11.93 1.54
N THR A 75 -19.65 -11.61 0.83
CA THR A 75 -19.98 -12.23 -0.47
C THR A 75 -18.89 -11.99 -1.52
N VAL A 76 -18.37 -10.76 -1.62
CA VAL A 76 -17.28 -10.46 -2.57
C VAL A 76 -16.02 -11.25 -2.23
N LEU A 77 -15.68 -11.41 -0.95
CA LEU A 77 -14.53 -12.20 -0.52
C LEU A 77 -14.71 -13.68 -0.88
N GLU A 78 -15.90 -14.24 -0.64
CA GLU A 78 -16.24 -15.65 -0.92
C GLU A 78 -16.20 -15.98 -2.42
N GLU A 79 -16.67 -15.06 -3.27
CA GLU A 79 -16.72 -15.23 -4.74
C GLU A 79 -15.39 -14.90 -5.43
N SER A 80 -14.37 -14.42 -4.69
CA SER A 80 -13.12 -13.94 -5.29
C SER A 80 -12.16 -15.08 -5.68
N HIS A 81 -11.54 -14.95 -6.85
CA HIS A 81 -10.55 -15.91 -7.37
C HIS A 81 -9.27 -15.21 -7.86
N HIS A 82 -9.10 -13.94 -7.52
CA HIS A 82 -8.03 -13.07 -7.99
C HIS A 82 -6.73 -13.32 -7.22
N THR A 83 -5.59 -13.06 -7.84
CA THR A 83 -4.26 -13.27 -7.24
C THR A 83 -3.82 -12.13 -6.32
N LEU A 84 -4.40 -10.94 -6.50
CA LEU A 84 -4.19 -9.76 -5.67
C LEU A 84 -5.53 -9.08 -5.40
N MET A 85 -5.84 -8.85 -4.13
CA MET A 85 -7.02 -8.15 -3.68
C MET A 85 -6.59 -6.88 -2.93
N ILE A 86 -7.08 -5.73 -3.35
CA ILE A 86 -6.86 -4.45 -2.69
C ILE A 86 -8.21 -3.97 -2.17
N LEU A 87 -8.33 -3.85 -0.85
CA LEU A 87 -9.54 -3.42 -0.16
C LEU A 87 -9.31 -2.02 0.43
N GLU A 88 -10.07 -1.02 -0.03
CA GLU A 88 -10.12 0.29 0.62
C GLU A 88 -11.09 0.21 1.82
N HIS A 89 -10.56 0.45 3.02
CA HIS A 89 -11.33 0.41 4.27
C HIS A 89 -12.38 1.52 4.29
N ASP A 90 -13.63 1.14 4.58
CA ASP A 90 -14.74 2.06 4.80
C ASP A 90 -15.44 1.70 6.12
N PRO A 91 -15.28 2.50 7.19
CA PRO A 91 -15.92 2.23 8.49
C PRO A 91 -17.45 2.12 8.40
N LEU A 92 -18.07 2.74 7.38
CA LEU A 92 -19.52 2.71 7.19
C LEU A 92 -20.06 1.30 6.90
N LEU A 93 -19.21 0.38 6.42
CA LEU A 93 -19.56 -1.03 6.21
C LEU A 93 -20.05 -1.73 7.49
N TYR A 94 -19.61 -1.23 8.66
CA TYR A 94 -19.80 -1.86 9.96
C TYR A 94 -20.77 -1.09 10.87
N GLU A 95 -21.37 0.01 10.40
CA GLU A 95 -22.38 0.74 11.16
C GLU A 95 -23.59 -0.14 11.46
N GLY A 96 -23.91 -0.30 12.74
CA GLY A 96 -24.99 -1.18 13.20
C GLY A 96 -24.69 -2.67 13.12
N ALA A 97 -23.48 -3.08 12.73
CA ALA A 97 -23.03 -4.47 12.61
C ALA A 97 -21.58 -4.64 13.08
N GLY A 98 -21.18 -3.93 14.15
CA GLY A 98 -19.79 -3.90 14.62
C GLY A 98 -19.27 -5.25 15.13
N GLU A 99 -20.16 -6.14 15.53
CA GLU A 99 -19.89 -7.54 15.86
C GLU A 99 -19.42 -8.36 14.66
N MET A 100 -19.74 -7.92 13.43
CA MET A 100 -19.37 -8.61 12.19
C MET A 100 -17.91 -8.37 11.78
N VAL A 101 -17.21 -7.44 12.44
CA VAL A 101 -15.80 -7.12 12.12
C VAL A 101 -14.89 -8.32 12.29
N GLU A 102 -15.11 -9.14 13.31
CA GLU A 102 -14.34 -10.37 13.51
C GLU A 102 -14.55 -11.35 12.35
N TYR A 103 -15.80 -11.56 11.94
CA TYR A 103 -16.14 -12.43 10.82
C TYR A 103 -15.56 -11.91 9.49
N ALA A 104 -15.62 -10.61 9.24
CA ALA A 104 -14.98 -9.98 8.08
C ALA A 104 -13.46 -10.19 8.10
N SER A 105 -12.83 -10.03 9.27
CA SER A 105 -11.38 -10.25 9.43
C SER A 105 -10.97 -11.69 9.15
N MET A 106 -11.76 -12.65 9.66
CA MET A 106 -11.54 -14.08 9.39
C MET A 106 -11.75 -14.41 7.90
N ALA A 107 -12.78 -13.84 7.26
CA ALA A 107 -13.02 -14.02 5.84
C ALA A 107 -11.88 -13.45 4.98
N MET A 108 -11.34 -12.28 5.33
CA MET A 108 -10.16 -11.72 4.66
C MET A 108 -8.95 -12.64 4.78
N ARG A 109 -8.71 -13.18 5.97
CA ARG A 109 -7.62 -14.13 6.20
C ARG A 109 -7.81 -15.44 5.42
N GLU A 110 -9.03 -15.93 5.28
CA GLU A 110 -9.31 -17.10 4.45
C GLU A 110 -9.14 -16.82 2.96
N ALA A 111 -9.64 -15.70 2.45
CA ALA A 111 -9.40 -15.26 1.07
C ALA A 111 -7.89 -15.12 0.78
N ALA A 112 -7.14 -14.60 1.75
CA ALA A 112 -5.69 -14.49 1.66
C ALA A 112 -4.97 -15.84 1.62
N LYS A 113 -5.58 -16.99 1.92
CA LYS A 113 -4.89 -18.29 1.70
C LYS A 113 -4.69 -18.61 0.22
N GLY A 114 -5.55 -18.07 -0.64
CA GLY A 114 -5.48 -18.23 -2.10
C GLY A 114 -4.86 -17.04 -2.83
N SER A 115 -4.77 -15.88 -2.16
CA SER A 115 -4.48 -14.58 -2.77
C SER A 115 -3.54 -13.73 -1.91
N ILE A 116 -3.08 -12.59 -2.42
CA ILE A 116 -2.51 -11.53 -1.58
C ILE A 116 -3.63 -10.55 -1.27
N LEU A 117 -3.93 -10.31 0.01
CA LEU A 117 -4.96 -9.33 0.40
C LEU A 117 -4.31 -8.14 1.10
N LEU A 118 -4.45 -6.97 0.52
CA LEU A 118 -4.03 -5.69 1.08
C LEU A 118 -5.25 -4.87 1.47
N LEU A 119 -5.50 -4.73 2.77
CA LEU A 119 -6.46 -3.75 3.31
C LEU A 119 -5.74 -2.43 3.54
N TYR A 120 -6.26 -1.36 2.95
CA TYR A 120 -5.69 -0.03 3.05
C TYR A 120 -6.63 0.91 3.79
N SER A 121 -6.07 1.74 4.66
CA SER A 121 -6.75 2.91 5.22
C SER A 121 -5.81 4.11 5.35
N PRO A 122 -6.27 5.35 5.12
CA PRO A 122 -5.46 6.53 5.43
C PRO A 122 -5.28 6.76 6.93
N THR A 123 -6.20 6.27 7.76
CA THR A 123 -6.23 6.49 9.21
C THR A 123 -6.70 5.24 9.95
N SER A 124 -6.32 5.12 11.22
CA SER A 124 -6.86 4.07 12.10
C SER A 124 -8.21 4.48 12.70
N ASP A 125 -9.10 3.51 12.89
CA ASP A 125 -10.37 3.63 13.61
C ASP A 125 -10.62 2.34 14.43
N PRO A 126 -11.60 2.32 15.35
CA PRO A 126 -11.81 1.18 16.23
C PRO A 126 -12.12 -0.14 15.52
N TYR A 127 -12.70 -0.12 14.31
CA TYR A 127 -12.94 -1.33 13.55
C TYR A 127 -11.64 -1.82 12.92
N LEU A 128 -10.86 -0.93 12.33
CA LEU A 128 -9.56 -1.27 11.75
C LEU A 128 -8.59 -1.81 12.82
N GLU A 129 -8.56 -1.21 14.00
CA GLU A 129 -7.74 -1.69 15.13
C GLU A 129 -8.09 -3.12 15.54
N LYS A 130 -9.37 -3.48 15.52
CA LYS A 130 -9.79 -4.88 15.71
C LYS A 130 -9.33 -5.77 14.57
N MET A 131 -9.39 -5.33 13.32
CA MET A 131 -8.93 -6.12 12.17
C MET A 131 -7.42 -6.38 12.21
N MET A 132 -6.63 -5.43 12.72
CA MET A 132 -5.18 -5.56 12.86
C MET A 132 -4.75 -6.78 13.67
N THR A 133 -5.56 -7.24 14.62
CA THR A 133 -5.23 -8.44 15.41
C THR A 133 -5.32 -9.75 14.62
N TYR A 134 -5.93 -9.72 13.43
CA TYR A 134 -6.09 -10.89 12.56
C TYR A 134 -5.15 -10.86 11.34
N ALA A 135 -4.47 -9.73 11.10
CA ALA A 135 -3.57 -9.57 9.97
C ALA A 135 -2.23 -10.27 10.19
N ASP A 136 -1.67 -10.84 9.12
CA ASP A 136 -0.34 -11.44 9.16
C ASP A 136 0.74 -10.35 9.27
N ARG A 137 0.48 -9.18 8.66
CA ARG A 137 1.35 -7.99 8.74
C ARG A 137 0.55 -6.71 8.81
N VAL A 138 1.05 -5.76 9.60
CA VAL A 138 0.51 -4.40 9.71
C VAL A 138 1.63 -3.41 9.46
N PHE A 139 1.42 -2.50 8.52
CA PHE A 139 2.35 -1.44 8.17
C PHE A 139 1.70 -0.09 8.50
N CYS A 140 2.33 0.70 9.38
CA CYS A 140 1.84 2.01 9.79
C CYS A 140 2.88 3.09 9.47
N PHE A 141 2.48 4.09 8.69
CA PHE A 141 3.33 5.23 8.32
C PHE A 141 2.61 6.54 8.70
N ALA A 142 3.23 7.32 9.60
CA ALA A 142 2.69 8.61 10.05
C ALA A 142 2.84 9.71 8.99
N GLU A 143 4.00 9.72 8.34
CA GLU A 143 4.31 10.42 7.10
C GLU A 143 4.88 9.35 6.17
N GLY A 144 4.52 9.35 4.88
CA GLY A 144 4.97 8.31 3.95
C GLY A 144 6.50 8.16 4.01
N PRO A 145 7.06 6.93 3.90
CA PRO A 145 8.49 6.74 3.93
C PRO A 145 9.09 7.57 2.79
N CYS A 146 9.97 8.49 3.15
CA CYS A 146 10.74 9.25 2.17
C CYS A 146 11.42 8.25 1.23
N ALA A 147 11.11 8.32 -0.06
CA ALA A 147 11.87 7.59 -1.07
C ALA A 147 13.35 7.88 -0.82
N ALA A 148 14.13 6.81 -0.59
CA ALA A 148 15.55 6.96 -0.28
C ALA A 148 16.18 7.89 -1.34
N PRO A 149 16.99 8.88 -0.94
CA PRO A 149 17.56 9.82 -1.89
C PRO A 149 18.35 9.01 -2.90
N ARG A 150 17.90 9.00 -4.17
CA ARG A 150 18.69 8.46 -5.27
C ARG A 150 20.02 9.20 -5.19
N LEU A 151 21.09 8.48 -4.82
CA LEU A 151 22.44 8.98 -4.91
C LEU A 151 22.69 9.30 -6.38
N SER A 152 22.38 10.53 -6.77
CA SER A 152 22.74 11.07 -8.07
C SER A 152 24.26 11.05 -8.12
N ALA A 153 24.82 10.04 -8.77
CA ALA A 153 26.22 9.98 -9.12
C ALA A 153 26.54 11.24 -9.93
N LYS A 154 27.03 12.29 -9.25
CA LYS A 154 27.62 13.46 -9.90
C LYS A 154 28.91 13.00 -10.56
N ASN A 155 28.76 12.50 -11.77
CA ASN A 155 29.83 12.36 -12.73
C ASN A 155 30.13 13.78 -13.20
N ASN A 156 31.21 14.39 -12.70
CA ASN A 156 31.85 15.46 -13.45
C ASN A 156 33.37 15.31 -13.37
N ARG A 157 33.93 14.97 -14.52
CA ARG A 157 35.36 14.80 -14.77
C ARG A 157 36.05 16.17 -14.81
N LYS A 158 37.21 16.22 -14.14
CA LYS A 158 38.38 17.11 -14.27
C LYS A 158 38.39 18.16 -15.40
N THR A 159 38.86 19.36 -15.07
CA THR A 159 40.00 20.01 -15.77
C THR A 159 40.72 21.04 -14.87
N GLN A 160 42.04 21.11 -15.02
CA GLN A 160 43.06 21.73 -14.15
C GLN A 160 43.35 23.21 -14.44
N ALA A 161 44.01 23.86 -13.46
CA ALA A 161 45.02 24.95 -13.50
C ALA A 161 44.64 26.04 -12.48
N SER A 162 45.48 26.59 -11.60
CA SER A 162 46.94 26.73 -11.56
C SER A 162 47.40 27.09 -10.13
N SER A 163 48.57 26.60 -9.77
CA SER A 163 49.38 26.89 -8.57
C SER A 163 49.89 28.34 -8.49
N THR A 164 49.87 28.98 -7.30
CA THR A 164 51.01 29.71 -6.66
C THR A 164 50.58 30.47 -5.39
N GLY A 165 51.42 30.48 -4.36
CA GLY A 165 51.45 31.57 -3.35
C GLY A 165 51.31 31.19 -1.87
N GLN A 166 52.42 30.81 -1.22
CA GLN A 166 52.65 31.01 0.22
C GLN A 166 52.46 32.50 0.62
N THR A 167 51.95 32.79 1.82
CA THR A 167 52.70 33.47 2.91
C THR A 167 51.87 33.63 4.19
N THR A 168 52.56 33.43 5.31
CA THR A 168 52.24 33.69 6.72
C THR A 168 51.97 35.17 7.00
N LEU A 169 51.18 35.50 8.04
CA LEU A 169 51.45 36.67 8.90
C LEU A 169 50.79 36.52 10.28
N GLU A 170 51.61 36.63 11.33
CA GLU A 170 51.22 36.90 12.71
C GLU A 170 51.02 38.42 12.92
N SER A 171 50.05 38.79 13.76
CA SER A 171 49.95 40.02 14.59
C SER A 171 48.50 40.09 15.11
N PHE A 172 48.14 40.29 16.39
CA PHE A 172 48.77 40.81 17.59
C PHE A 172 48.35 39.99 18.82
#